data_AF-A0A951RGN1-F1
#
_entry.id   AF-A0A951RGN1-F1
#
_cell.length_a   1.000
_cell.length_b   1.000
_cell.length_c   1.000
_cell.angle_alpha   90.00
_cell.angle_beta   90.00
_cell.angle_gamma   90.00
#
_symmetry.space_group_name_H-M   'P 1'
#
loop_
_entity.id
_entity.type
_entity.pdbx_description
1 polymer ?
#
loop_
_entity_poly.entity_id
_entity_poly.type
_entity_poly.pdbx_seq_one_letter_code
_entity_poly.pdbx_strand_id
1 'polypeptide(L)'
;MKKFFGMMVLLAFWGCSQQDNSIVIPLQSHEGSGVFHSSQSIVPPGRIPLIYTGVPETIEQYVVRSISIQPEQNIWEFYRKDILTKEQFLASQERMGIDTTKLTDQEFDHRILILTGTHNNGKRVVITDTDNDKDFSNETIFEYEYPLPPEEQRQMDKTIPLVKASVQLFVDGQIVDHEVNLHISPYENYRTLTYHSVENEIERNYHLFASMPFHKRGEVVLQDQVYNVFATTNGVNPVFHEGNTRIFISPADSEPSERDGDIPASVGEVINLDGHDYRIESISSLGESLKLSYLGENPDPFGITEGYNVPRFNAVTLNYDEFNLSRYPGKFVLIDFWGTWCGPCVRLIPELKKLHTEYKDKDFQLVGVAYDNDPDMVREFTKENQMDWIHIFVDQNRRENNSLVELFRVSSFPTKILIDPSGKILARGRSIDEIRNILDENL
;
A
#
# COMPACT_ATOMS: atom_id res chain seq x y z
N MET A 1 36.83 44.40 56.29
CA MET A 1 35.44 44.80 56.60
C MET A 1 34.51 44.06 55.65
N LYS A 2 33.57 43.26 56.20
CA LYS A 2 32.40 42.61 55.56
C LYS A 2 32.71 41.47 54.57
N LYS A 3 32.00 40.33 54.52
CA LYS A 3 30.95 39.71 55.36
C LYS A 3 30.89 38.22 54.90
N PHE A 4 30.70 37.31 55.85
CA PHE A 4 30.28 35.92 55.64
C PHE A 4 28.84 35.88 55.08
N PHE A 5 28.56 35.01 54.11
CA PHE A 5 27.23 34.44 53.90
C PHE A 5 27.36 33.05 53.27
N GLY A 6 26.86 32.03 53.98
CA GLY A 6 26.89 30.63 53.57
C GLY A 6 25.97 30.36 52.38
N MET A 7 26.37 29.39 51.56
CA MET A 7 25.52 28.80 50.53
C MET A 7 25.26 27.34 50.87
N MET A 8 23.98 27.06 50.99
CA MET A 8 23.34 25.80 51.34
C MET A 8 23.54 24.78 50.21
N VAL A 9 24.03 23.58 50.56
CA VAL A 9 24.13 22.44 49.65
C VAL A 9 22.72 21.90 49.41
N LEU A 10 22.16 22.14 48.23
CA LEU A 10 20.97 21.46 47.72
C LEU A 10 21.43 20.30 46.85
N LEU A 11 21.36 19.09 47.41
CA LEU A 11 21.44 17.82 46.69
C LEU A 11 20.19 17.69 45.81
N ALA A 12 20.30 18.08 44.54
CA ALA A 12 19.33 17.71 43.53
C ALA A 12 19.57 16.25 43.14
N PHE A 13 18.62 15.39 43.52
CA PHE A 13 18.53 14.02 43.02
C PHE A 13 18.48 14.06 41.48
N TRP A 14 19.47 13.45 40.85
CA TRP A 14 19.43 13.11 39.44
C TRP A 14 18.24 12.18 39.19
N GLY A 15 17.20 12.69 38.52
CA GLY A 15 16.30 11.83 37.78
C GLY A 15 17.08 11.24 36.60
N CYS A 16 17.03 9.91 36.44
CA CYS A 16 17.53 9.24 35.25
C CYS A 16 16.96 9.92 34.00
N SER A 17 17.79 10.63 33.23
CA SER A 17 17.45 10.91 31.84
C SER A 17 17.54 9.59 31.10
N GLN A 18 16.40 9.07 30.64
CA GLN A 18 16.39 8.09 29.55
C GLN A 18 17.20 8.71 28.41
N GLN A 19 18.32 8.07 28.06
CA GLN A 19 19.10 8.44 26.89
C GLN A 19 18.19 8.19 25.69
N ASP A 20 17.81 9.26 24.99
CA ASP A 20 16.93 9.21 23.83
C ASP A 20 17.70 8.51 22.69
N ASN A 21 17.58 7.18 22.60
CA ASN A 21 18.19 6.34 21.57
C ASN A 21 17.42 6.42 20.25
N SER A 22 16.90 7.62 19.92
CA SER A 22 16.15 7.85 18.70
C SER A 22 17.00 8.49 17.61
N ILE A 23 16.70 8.10 16.37
CA ILE A 23 17.39 8.51 15.16
C ILE A 23 16.35 9.18 14.27
N VAL A 24 16.62 10.41 13.83
CA VAL A 24 15.79 11.12 12.87
C VAL A 24 16.48 11.08 11.52
N ILE A 25 15.80 10.49 10.55
CA ILE A 25 16.29 10.24 9.20
C ILE A 25 15.65 11.27 8.27
N PRO A 26 16.43 12.19 7.67
CA PRO A 26 15.89 13.12 6.70
C PRO A 26 15.52 12.38 5.42
N LEU A 27 14.37 12.71 4.86
CA LEU A 27 13.86 12.13 3.63
C LEU A 27 13.62 13.22 2.58
N GLN A 28 13.89 12.90 1.32
CA GLN A 28 13.70 13.78 0.17
C GLN A 28 12.71 13.18 -0.82
N SER A 29 12.03 14.02 -1.60
CA SER A 29 11.12 13.56 -2.66
C SER A 29 11.90 13.07 -3.87
N HIS A 30 11.53 11.90 -4.39
CA HIS A 30 12.07 11.32 -5.62
C HIS A 30 10.93 10.81 -6.49
N GLU A 31 11.07 10.91 -7.81
CA GLU A 31 10.15 10.25 -8.74
C GLU A 31 10.16 8.73 -8.49
N GLY A 32 8.96 8.15 -8.44
CA GLY A 32 8.73 6.75 -8.15
C GLY A 32 8.75 5.88 -9.40
N SER A 33 9.36 4.70 -9.29
CA SER A 33 9.26 3.63 -10.29
C SER A 33 9.06 2.28 -9.60
N GLY A 34 8.53 1.28 -10.30
CA GLY A 34 8.34 -0.06 -9.72
C GLY A 34 7.42 -0.04 -8.51
N VAL A 35 7.90 -0.56 -7.37
CA VAL A 35 7.15 -0.59 -6.09
C VAL A 35 6.87 0.80 -5.50
N PHE A 36 7.59 1.81 -5.96
CA PHE A 36 7.41 3.20 -5.56
C PHE A 36 6.49 3.99 -6.49
N HIS A 37 5.93 3.33 -7.51
CA HIS A 37 4.89 3.93 -8.33
C HIS A 37 3.58 3.97 -7.54
N SER A 38 3.08 5.17 -7.25
CA SER A 38 1.78 5.33 -6.58
C SER A 38 0.67 4.60 -7.34
N SER A 39 -0.27 4.02 -6.61
CA SER A 39 -1.47 3.46 -7.21
C SER A 39 -2.27 4.55 -7.94
N GLN A 40 -2.79 4.21 -9.11
CA GLN A 40 -3.70 5.10 -9.83
C GLN A 40 -5.05 5.17 -9.10
N SER A 41 -5.47 6.38 -8.78
CA SER A 41 -6.80 6.69 -8.26
C SER A 41 -7.73 7.02 -9.41
N ILE A 42 -8.90 6.39 -9.43
CA ILE A 42 -9.96 6.76 -10.36
C ILE A 42 -10.39 8.18 -10.05
N VAL A 43 -10.50 9.04 -11.06
CA VAL A 43 -11.13 10.36 -10.94
C VAL A 43 -12.64 10.15 -11.13
N PRO A 44 -13.43 10.10 -10.04
CA PRO A 44 -14.82 9.66 -10.11
C PRO A 44 -15.68 10.63 -10.92
N PRO A 45 -16.77 10.16 -11.53
CA PRO A 45 -17.79 11.05 -12.07
C PRO A 45 -18.34 11.93 -10.94
N GLY A 46 -18.65 13.18 -11.25
CA GLY A 46 -19.12 14.15 -10.27
C GLY A 46 -20.42 13.72 -9.61
N ARG A 47 -20.48 13.76 -8.28
CA ARG A 47 -21.72 13.53 -7.50
C ARG A 47 -22.46 14.82 -7.16
N ILE A 48 -21.80 15.97 -7.37
CA ILE A 48 -22.26 17.29 -6.97
C ILE A 48 -21.99 18.23 -8.15
N PRO A 49 -22.85 19.22 -8.42
CA PRO A 49 -22.55 20.27 -9.37
C PRO A 49 -21.23 20.97 -9.03
N LEU A 50 -20.33 21.04 -10.00
CA LEU A 50 -19.08 21.80 -9.90
C LEU A 50 -19.30 23.19 -10.48
N ILE A 51 -18.72 24.20 -9.82
CA ILE A 51 -18.73 25.58 -10.28
C ILE A 51 -17.37 25.83 -10.93
N TYR A 52 -17.37 26.22 -12.20
CA TYR A 52 -16.17 26.51 -12.98
C TYR A 52 -16.51 27.50 -14.10
N THR A 53 -15.49 28.19 -14.60
CA THR A 53 -15.58 29.09 -15.76
C THR A 53 -14.43 28.84 -16.75
N GLY A 54 -14.35 29.65 -17.81
CA GLY A 54 -13.16 29.70 -18.65
C GLY A 54 -12.93 28.51 -19.58
N VAL A 55 -13.90 27.59 -19.72
CA VAL A 55 -13.76 26.48 -20.66
C VAL A 55 -13.53 27.02 -22.08
N PRO A 56 -12.40 26.67 -22.74
CA PRO A 56 -12.11 27.19 -24.07
C PRO A 56 -13.21 26.80 -25.07
N GLU A 57 -13.64 27.76 -25.90
CA GLU A 57 -14.71 27.53 -26.90
C GLU A 57 -14.38 26.44 -27.92
N THR A 58 -13.10 26.10 -28.07
CA THR A 58 -12.66 25.02 -28.96
C THR A 58 -12.94 23.62 -28.40
N ILE A 59 -13.26 23.50 -27.11
CA ILE A 59 -13.56 22.21 -26.47
C ILE A 59 -15.05 21.90 -26.56
N GLU A 60 -15.36 20.78 -27.20
CA GLU A 60 -16.69 20.23 -27.37
C GLU A 60 -16.92 19.00 -26.46
N GLN A 61 -18.18 18.72 -26.12
CA GLN A 61 -18.60 17.51 -25.41
C GLN A 61 -17.72 17.14 -24.21
N TYR A 62 -17.57 18.03 -23.24
CA TYR A 62 -16.67 17.83 -22.10
C TYR A 62 -17.41 17.41 -20.82
N VAL A 63 -16.64 16.89 -19.87
CA VAL A 63 -17.01 16.71 -18.47
C VAL A 63 -15.95 17.34 -17.59
N VAL A 64 -16.38 17.94 -16.49
CA VAL A 64 -15.50 18.45 -15.43
C VAL A 64 -15.63 17.53 -14.23
N ARG A 65 -14.49 17.13 -13.68
CA ARG A 65 -14.38 16.28 -12.50
C ARG A 65 -13.55 16.97 -11.45
N SER A 66 -13.63 16.47 -10.22
CA SER A 66 -12.78 16.93 -9.13
C SER A 66 -12.05 15.75 -8.52
N ILE A 67 -10.74 15.89 -8.32
CA ILE A 67 -9.98 14.98 -7.51
C ILE A 67 -9.68 15.61 -6.15
N SER A 68 -9.94 14.88 -5.08
CA SER A 68 -9.55 15.27 -3.72
C SER A 68 -8.19 14.70 -3.41
N ILE A 69 -7.25 15.56 -3.02
CA ILE A 69 -5.93 15.13 -2.57
C ILE A 69 -5.88 14.79 -1.07
N GLN A 70 -6.96 15.01 -0.30
CA GLN A 70 -7.14 14.44 1.05
C GLN A 70 -8.46 13.66 1.13
N PRO A 71 -8.53 12.43 0.61
CA PRO A 71 -9.78 11.66 0.46
C PRO A 71 -10.61 11.51 1.74
N GLU A 72 -9.95 11.30 2.88
CA GLU A 72 -10.58 11.17 4.20
C GLU A 72 -11.31 12.48 4.59
N GLN A 73 -10.65 13.62 4.38
CA GLN A 73 -11.25 14.95 4.60
C GLN A 73 -12.44 15.18 3.66
N ASN A 74 -12.33 14.79 2.39
CA ASN A 74 -13.44 14.93 1.44
C ASN A 74 -14.67 14.09 1.82
N ILE A 75 -14.47 12.87 2.32
CA ILE A 75 -15.57 12.04 2.85
C ILE A 75 -16.23 12.70 4.07
N TRP A 76 -15.42 13.26 4.98
CA TRP A 76 -15.92 14.00 6.13
C TRP A 76 -16.75 15.22 5.72
N GLU A 77 -16.27 16.02 4.78
CA GLU A 77 -17.00 17.18 4.26
C GLU A 77 -18.31 16.78 3.58
N PHE A 78 -18.31 15.72 2.76
CA PHE A 78 -19.52 15.24 2.11
C PHE A 78 -20.56 14.76 3.12
N TYR A 79 -20.14 14.11 4.20
CA TYR A 79 -21.05 13.76 5.28
C TYR A 79 -21.63 15.00 5.97
N ARG A 80 -20.79 15.98 6.32
CA ARG A 80 -21.24 17.23 6.97
C ARG A 80 -22.16 18.10 6.10
N LYS A 81 -22.07 17.94 4.78
CA LYS A 81 -22.90 18.64 3.78
C LYS A 81 -24.12 17.82 3.34
N ASP A 82 -24.46 16.75 4.05
CA ASP A 82 -25.59 15.85 3.76
C ASP A 82 -25.56 15.22 2.35
N ILE A 83 -24.38 15.16 1.73
CA ILE A 83 -24.16 14.47 0.44
C ILE A 83 -24.04 12.96 0.66
N LEU A 84 -23.44 12.55 1.78
CA LEU A 84 -23.40 11.16 2.21
C LEU A 84 -24.37 10.93 3.37
N THR A 85 -25.11 9.83 3.31
CA THR A 85 -25.88 9.38 4.47
C THR A 85 -24.94 8.93 5.58
N LYS A 86 -25.43 8.89 6.82
CA LYS A 86 -24.66 8.35 7.96
C LYS A 86 -24.16 6.92 7.70
N GLU A 87 -24.99 6.08 7.08
CA GLU A 87 -24.61 4.70 6.75
C GLU A 87 -23.46 4.65 5.73
N GLN A 88 -23.52 5.48 4.67
CA GLN A 88 -22.46 5.58 3.67
C GLN A 88 -21.16 6.14 4.26
N PHE A 89 -21.27 7.12 5.17
CA PHE A 89 -20.14 7.66 5.90
C PHE A 89 -19.51 6.60 6.81
N LEU A 90 -20.30 5.90 7.64
CA LEU A 90 -19.78 4.85 8.52
C LEU A 90 -19.11 3.71 7.75
N ALA A 91 -19.69 3.28 6.62
CA ALA A 91 -19.07 2.29 5.75
C ALA A 91 -17.73 2.79 5.16
N SER A 92 -17.63 4.08 4.81
CA SER A 92 -16.38 4.67 4.34
C SER A 92 -15.36 4.82 5.46
N GLN A 93 -15.81 5.22 6.66
CA GLN A 93 -15.00 5.34 7.86
C GLN A 93 -14.38 4.01 8.27
N GLU A 94 -15.17 2.93 8.27
CA GLU A 94 -14.68 1.58 8.54
C GLU A 94 -13.71 1.11 7.44
N ARG A 95 -14.08 1.29 6.17
CA ARG A 95 -13.27 0.84 5.03
C ARG A 95 -11.91 1.53 4.94
N MET A 96 -11.86 2.83 5.25
CA MET A 96 -10.65 3.66 5.11
C MET A 96 -9.95 3.96 6.44
N GLY A 97 -10.52 3.53 7.58
CA GLY A 97 -9.95 3.84 8.90
C GLY A 97 -9.98 5.34 9.23
N ILE A 98 -11.06 6.04 8.86
CA ILE A 98 -11.14 7.50 9.02
C ILE A 98 -11.23 7.89 10.50
N ASP A 99 -10.17 8.51 11.01
CA ASP A 99 -10.15 9.16 12.32
C ASP A 99 -10.56 10.63 12.19
N THR A 100 -11.82 10.93 12.52
CA THR A 100 -12.37 12.30 12.42
C THR A 100 -11.72 13.29 13.39
N THR A 101 -10.97 12.82 14.40
CA THR A 101 -10.24 13.72 15.31
C THR A 101 -9.00 14.32 14.66
N LYS A 102 -8.55 13.75 13.52
CA LYS A 102 -7.43 14.23 12.70
C LYS A 102 -7.90 15.09 11.51
N LEU A 103 -9.20 15.38 11.42
CA LEU A 103 -9.80 16.15 10.33
C LEU A 103 -10.24 17.53 10.82
N THR A 104 -10.53 18.43 9.87
CA THR A 104 -10.99 19.78 10.19
C THR A 104 -12.41 20.04 9.74
N ASP A 105 -13.09 20.90 10.50
CA ASP A 105 -14.38 21.43 10.14
C ASP A 105 -14.31 22.64 9.21
N GLN A 106 -13.14 23.27 9.12
CA GLN A 106 -12.90 24.40 8.23
C GLN A 106 -12.85 23.93 6.77
N GLU A 107 -13.47 24.69 5.86
CA GLU A 107 -13.34 24.44 4.42
C GLU A 107 -12.01 25.00 3.89
N PHE A 108 -11.41 24.27 2.95
CA PHE A 108 -10.18 24.65 2.26
C PHE A 108 -10.10 23.97 0.89
N ASP A 109 -9.30 24.52 -0.02
CA ASP A 109 -9.25 24.06 -1.41
C ASP A 109 -8.28 22.86 -1.59
N HIS A 110 -8.71 21.68 -1.14
CA HIS A 110 -7.99 20.39 -1.30
C HIS A 110 -8.42 19.59 -2.54
N ARG A 111 -9.26 20.17 -3.40
CA ARG A 111 -9.74 19.55 -4.62
C ARG A 111 -9.16 20.26 -5.83
N ILE A 112 -8.81 19.50 -6.85
CA ILE A 112 -8.33 20.00 -8.13
C ILE A 112 -9.37 19.66 -9.20
N LEU A 113 -9.78 20.65 -9.99
CA LEU A 113 -10.69 20.42 -11.11
C LEU A 113 -9.92 19.91 -12.33
N ILE A 114 -10.51 18.91 -12.99
CA ILE A 114 -9.96 18.34 -14.21
C ILE A 114 -11.08 18.26 -15.24
N LEU A 115 -10.87 18.95 -16.35
CA LEU A 115 -11.74 18.88 -17.52
C LEU A 115 -11.17 17.85 -18.49
N THR A 116 -12.05 17.01 -19.02
CA THR A 116 -11.73 16.18 -20.19
C THR A 116 -12.86 16.27 -21.21
N GLY A 117 -12.50 16.30 -22.49
CA GLY A 117 -13.44 16.59 -23.57
C GLY A 117 -12.85 16.24 -24.92
N THR A 118 -13.49 16.73 -25.99
CA THR A 118 -13.01 16.57 -27.36
C THR A 118 -12.73 17.94 -27.93
N HIS A 119 -11.53 18.15 -28.46
CA HIS A 119 -11.21 19.38 -29.16
C HIS A 119 -11.86 19.36 -30.55
N ASN A 120 -12.17 20.54 -31.11
CA ASN A 120 -12.78 20.66 -32.44
C ASN A 120 -11.99 20.00 -33.60
N ASN A 121 -10.71 19.66 -33.37
CA ASN A 121 -9.87 18.90 -34.29
C ASN A 121 -10.07 17.37 -34.20
N GLY A 122 -10.96 16.90 -33.33
CA GLY A 122 -11.30 15.50 -33.12
C GLY A 122 -10.45 14.78 -32.05
N LYS A 123 -9.38 15.39 -31.54
CA LYS A 123 -8.57 14.80 -30.47
C LYS A 123 -9.24 14.92 -29.11
N ARG A 124 -8.86 14.04 -28.18
CA ARG A 124 -9.27 14.18 -26.77
C ARG A 124 -8.37 15.17 -26.05
N VAL A 125 -8.91 15.77 -24.99
CA VAL A 125 -8.17 16.70 -24.15
C VAL A 125 -8.26 16.36 -22.67
N VAL A 126 -7.21 16.74 -21.95
CA VAL A 126 -7.21 16.95 -20.51
C VAL A 126 -6.77 18.38 -20.25
N ILE A 127 -7.51 19.08 -19.39
CA ILE A 127 -7.16 20.40 -18.86
C ILE A 127 -7.27 20.29 -17.34
N THR A 128 -6.24 20.71 -16.62
CA THR A 128 -6.22 20.70 -15.15
C THR A 128 -6.22 22.14 -14.66
N ASP A 129 -7.05 22.44 -13.67
CA ASP A 129 -7.06 23.70 -12.93
C ASP A 129 -5.85 23.71 -11.98
N THR A 130 -4.75 24.35 -12.39
CA THR A 130 -3.44 24.24 -11.74
C THR A 130 -3.21 25.28 -10.66
N ASP A 131 -3.91 26.41 -10.69
CA ASP A 131 -3.88 27.42 -9.64
C ASP A 131 -5.08 27.36 -8.69
N ASN A 132 -6.03 26.47 -8.97
CA ASN A 132 -7.22 26.18 -8.15
C ASN A 132 -8.18 27.38 -8.04
N ASP A 133 -8.19 28.24 -9.06
CA ASP A 133 -9.09 29.38 -9.15
C ASP A 133 -10.45 29.04 -9.80
N LYS A 134 -10.58 27.81 -10.31
CA LYS A 134 -11.78 27.23 -10.95
C LYS A 134 -12.09 27.87 -12.32
N ASP A 135 -11.10 28.48 -12.95
CA ASP A 135 -11.19 29.09 -14.28
C ASP A 135 -10.22 28.40 -15.26
N PHE A 136 -10.75 27.72 -16.28
CA PHE A 136 -9.91 27.01 -17.24
C PHE A 136 -9.27 27.91 -18.32
N SER A 137 -9.38 29.23 -18.21
CA SER A 137 -9.06 30.16 -19.30
C SER A 137 -7.56 30.38 -19.51
N ASN A 138 -6.77 30.21 -18.44
CA ASN A 138 -5.31 30.31 -18.40
C ASN A 138 -4.63 28.93 -18.44
N GLU A 139 -5.40 27.85 -18.49
CA GLU A 139 -4.87 26.50 -18.33
C GLU A 139 -4.33 25.88 -19.61
N THR A 140 -3.34 25.01 -19.45
CA THR A 140 -2.72 24.32 -20.58
C THR A 140 -3.61 23.18 -21.07
N ILE A 141 -3.89 23.16 -22.38
CA ILE A 141 -4.63 22.08 -23.03
C ILE A 141 -3.64 20.97 -23.42
N PHE A 142 -3.80 19.80 -22.82
CA PHE A 142 -3.09 18.59 -23.24
C PHE A 142 -3.97 17.77 -24.18
N GLU A 143 -3.54 17.64 -25.44
CA GLU A 143 -4.22 16.81 -26.44
C GLU A 143 -3.64 15.40 -26.53
N TYR A 144 -4.50 14.40 -26.74
CA TYR A 144 -4.08 13.02 -26.95
C TYR A 144 -4.98 12.29 -27.94
N GLU A 145 -4.43 11.23 -28.53
CA GLU A 145 -5.13 10.36 -29.48
C GLU A 145 -5.99 9.33 -28.75
N TYR A 146 -7.25 9.16 -29.17
CA TYR A 146 -8.15 8.16 -28.61
C TYR A 146 -9.26 7.78 -29.61
N PRO A 147 -9.65 6.49 -29.71
CA PRO A 147 -9.07 5.35 -28.99
C PRO A 147 -7.72 4.90 -29.57
N LEU A 148 -6.87 4.30 -28.74
CA LEU A 148 -5.62 3.66 -29.15
C LEU A 148 -5.62 2.16 -28.77
N PRO A 149 -4.89 1.29 -29.50
CA PRO A 149 -4.64 -0.08 -29.06
C PRO A 149 -3.89 -0.13 -27.71
N PRO A 150 -4.10 -1.15 -26.86
CA PRO A 150 -3.51 -1.19 -25.51
C PRO A 150 -1.98 -1.07 -25.44
N GLU A 151 -1.25 -1.55 -26.44
CA GLU A 151 0.21 -1.39 -26.52
C GLU A 151 0.62 0.06 -26.75
N GLU A 152 -0.10 0.78 -27.61
CA GLU A 152 0.13 2.18 -27.93
C GLU A 152 -0.32 3.09 -26.79
N GLN A 153 -1.41 2.75 -26.09
CA GLN A 153 -1.84 3.45 -24.88
C GLN A 153 -0.72 3.52 -23.83
N ARG A 154 -0.01 2.42 -23.57
CA ARG A 154 1.12 2.39 -22.63
C ARG A 154 2.31 3.25 -23.06
N GLN A 155 2.50 3.43 -24.37
CA GLN A 155 3.55 4.31 -24.88
C GLN A 155 3.14 5.77 -24.77
N MET A 156 1.89 6.08 -25.11
CA MET A 156 1.35 7.43 -24.98
C MET A 156 1.24 7.87 -23.53
N ASP A 157 0.89 6.98 -22.60
CA ASP A 157 0.82 7.30 -21.18
C ASP A 157 2.13 7.86 -20.60
N LYS A 158 3.27 7.39 -21.13
CA LYS A 158 4.61 7.87 -20.77
C LYS A 158 4.95 9.25 -21.31
N THR A 159 4.22 9.74 -22.31
CA THR A 159 4.43 11.08 -22.89
C THR A 159 3.56 12.13 -22.22
N ILE A 160 2.59 11.71 -21.39
CA ILE A 160 1.73 12.62 -20.62
C ILE A 160 2.59 13.37 -19.60
N PRO A 161 2.59 14.72 -19.61
CA PRO A 161 3.40 15.50 -18.70
C PRO A 161 2.87 15.41 -17.27
N LEU A 162 3.78 15.57 -16.31
CA LEU A 162 3.40 15.85 -14.92
C LEU A 162 2.79 17.26 -14.84
N VAL A 163 1.67 17.35 -14.14
CA VAL A 163 0.96 18.61 -13.88
C VAL A 163 1.26 19.04 -12.46
N LYS A 164 1.77 20.24 -12.30
CA LYS A 164 2.08 20.84 -11.01
C LYS A 164 0.93 21.75 -10.61
N ALA A 165 0.23 21.43 -9.53
CA ALA A 165 -1.00 22.09 -9.12
C ALA A 165 -0.93 22.60 -7.67
N SER A 166 -1.50 23.77 -7.44
CA SER A 166 -1.61 24.43 -6.14
C SER A 166 -2.84 23.94 -5.40
N VAL A 167 -2.66 23.61 -4.12
CA VAL A 167 -3.71 23.06 -3.26
C VAL A 167 -3.49 23.52 -1.82
N GLN A 168 -4.52 23.37 -1.01
CA GLN A 168 -4.42 23.49 0.43
C GLN A 168 -4.44 22.11 1.09
N LEU A 169 -3.61 21.94 2.10
CA LEU A 169 -3.55 20.74 2.94
C LEU A 169 -3.93 21.08 4.36
N PHE A 170 -4.72 20.22 5.01
CA PHE A 170 -4.82 20.19 6.46
C PHE A 170 -3.79 19.21 7.02
N VAL A 171 -2.76 19.72 7.67
CA VAL A 171 -1.68 18.96 8.31
C VAL A 171 -1.34 19.57 9.66
N ASP A 172 -1.08 18.73 10.66
CA ASP A 172 -0.67 19.15 12.01
C ASP A 172 -1.57 20.23 12.64
N GLY A 173 -2.88 20.17 12.36
CA GLY A 173 -3.86 21.11 12.88
C GLY A 173 -3.93 22.46 12.15
N GLN A 174 -3.24 22.61 11.03
CA GLN A 174 -3.16 23.85 10.25
C GLN A 174 -3.50 23.61 8.79
N ILE A 175 -4.09 24.62 8.14
CA ILE A 175 -4.24 24.66 6.69
C ILE A 175 -3.03 25.38 6.11
N VAL A 176 -2.34 24.72 5.18
CA VAL A 176 -1.15 25.25 4.53
C VAL A 176 -1.29 25.16 3.02
N ASP A 177 -0.78 26.16 2.31
CA ASP A 177 -0.64 26.10 0.86
C ASP A 177 0.46 25.09 0.51
N HIS A 178 0.20 24.28 -0.49
CA HIS A 178 1.11 23.25 -0.96
C HIS A 178 1.00 23.07 -2.46
N GLU A 179 2.00 22.38 -3.01
CA GLU A 179 2.06 22.10 -4.43
C GLU A 179 2.25 20.61 -4.63
N VAL A 180 1.44 20.04 -5.52
CA VAL A 180 1.47 18.61 -5.83
C VAL A 180 1.79 18.38 -7.30
N ASN A 181 2.48 17.28 -7.58
CA ASN A 181 2.73 16.82 -8.93
C ASN A 181 1.82 15.64 -9.24
N LEU A 182 1.00 15.80 -10.26
CA LEU A 182 -0.01 14.84 -10.69
C LEU A 182 0.34 14.27 -12.06
N HIS A 183 0.17 12.96 -12.21
CA HIS A 183 0.07 12.32 -13.51
C HIS A 183 -1.41 12.00 -13.76
N ILE A 184 -2.00 12.62 -14.79
CA ILE A 184 -3.41 12.45 -15.16
C ILE A 184 -3.50 11.63 -16.44
N SER A 185 -3.81 10.34 -16.30
CA SER A 185 -3.87 9.40 -17.40
C SER A 185 -5.31 9.16 -17.86
N PRO A 186 -5.60 9.29 -19.17
CA PRO A 186 -6.86 8.86 -19.78
C PRO A 186 -6.81 7.40 -20.25
N TYR A 187 -5.71 6.67 -20.02
CA TYR A 187 -5.50 5.33 -20.53
C TYR A 187 -5.65 4.28 -19.43
N GLU A 188 -6.13 3.11 -19.85
CA GLU A 188 -6.62 2.08 -18.94
C GLU A 188 -5.48 1.33 -18.24
N ASN A 189 -5.66 1.08 -16.95
CA ASN A 189 -5.01 -0.02 -16.25
C ASN A 189 -6.09 -1.06 -15.92
N TYR A 190 -5.77 -2.36 -15.94
CA TYR A 190 -6.63 -3.58 -15.99
C TYR A 190 -7.84 -3.70 -15.01
N ARG A 191 -8.29 -2.64 -14.34
CA ARG A 191 -9.42 -2.58 -13.39
C ARG A 191 -10.62 -1.82 -13.95
N THR A 192 -11.21 -2.28 -15.06
CA THR A 192 -12.45 -1.75 -15.63
C THR A 192 -13.68 -2.50 -15.14
N LEU A 193 -14.00 -2.37 -13.86
CA LEU A 193 -15.34 -2.73 -13.34
C LEU A 193 -16.11 -1.51 -12.83
N THR A 194 -15.44 -0.38 -12.58
CA THR A 194 -16.00 0.76 -11.84
C THR A 194 -16.85 1.70 -12.68
N TYR A 195 -16.64 1.80 -14.00
CA TYR A 195 -17.40 2.71 -14.88
C TYR A 195 -18.57 2.04 -15.61
N HIS A 196 -18.66 0.71 -15.62
CA HIS A 196 -19.76 0.00 -16.30
C HIS A 196 -21.14 0.26 -15.66
N SER A 197 -21.17 0.74 -14.41
CA SER A 197 -22.41 1.11 -13.69
C SER A 197 -22.86 2.55 -13.91
N VAL A 198 -22.08 3.39 -14.61
CA VAL A 198 -22.45 4.79 -14.86
C VAL A 198 -23.43 4.86 -16.03
N GLU A 199 -24.63 5.40 -15.82
CA GLU A 199 -25.68 5.44 -16.87
C GLU A 199 -25.38 6.43 -18.02
N ASN A 200 -24.65 7.51 -17.73
CA ASN A 200 -24.29 8.54 -18.71
C ASN A 200 -23.15 8.07 -19.64
N GLU A 201 -23.43 8.00 -20.93
CA GLU A 201 -22.48 7.56 -21.97
C GLU A 201 -21.25 8.46 -22.07
N ILE A 202 -21.41 9.77 -21.88
CA ILE A 202 -20.30 10.72 -21.87
C ILE A 202 -19.39 10.39 -20.68
N GLU A 203 -19.94 10.24 -19.47
CA GLU A 203 -19.15 9.91 -18.27
C GLU A 203 -18.40 8.57 -18.38
N ARG A 204 -18.97 7.59 -19.08
CA ARG A 204 -18.29 6.32 -19.38
C ARG A 204 -17.12 6.49 -20.35
N ASN A 205 -17.26 7.39 -21.33
CA ASN A 205 -16.31 7.57 -22.43
C ASN A 205 -15.12 8.50 -22.10
N TYR A 206 -15.13 9.13 -20.93
CA TYR A 206 -14.13 10.10 -20.46
C TYR A 206 -13.55 9.69 -19.10
N HIS A 207 -13.10 8.43 -18.97
CA HIS A 207 -12.44 7.98 -17.75
C HIS A 207 -11.08 8.66 -17.59
N LEU A 208 -10.72 8.94 -16.34
CA LEU A 208 -9.44 9.51 -15.97
C LEU A 208 -8.93 8.82 -14.72
N PHE A 209 -7.62 8.63 -14.68
CA PHE A 209 -6.87 8.14 -13.55
C PHE A 209 -5.85 9.20 -13.14
N ALA A 210 -5.65 9.36 -11.85
CA ALA A 210 -4.68 10.29 -11.31
C ALA A 210 -3.73 9.55 -10.38
N SER A 211 -2.47 9.93 -10.39
CA SER A 211 -1.46 9.38 -9.49
C SER A 211 -0.46 10.46 -9.10
N MET A 212 0.21 10.27 -7.96
CA MET A 212 1.32 11.12 -7.51
C MET A 212 2.59 10.29 -7.55
N PRO A 213 3.36 10.33 -8.66
CA PRO A 213 4.45 9.39 -8.90
C PRO A 213 5.72 9.78 -8.13
N PHE A 214 5.59 10.05 -6.82
CA PHE A 214 6.69 10.43 -5.95
C PHE A 214 6.68 9.59 -4.69
N HIS A 215 7.89 9.29 -4.20
CA HIS A 215 8.12 8.68 -2.91
C HIS A 215 9.13 9.50 -2.12
N LYS A 216 9.25 9.19 -0.84
CA LYS A 216 10.27 9.76 0.03
C LYS A 216 11.41 8.78 0.18
N ARG A 217 12.65 9.27 0.10
CA ARG A 217 13.86 8.46 0.27
C ARG A 217 14.86 9.15 1.18
N GLY A 218 15.52 8.38 2.03
CA GLY A 218 16.68 8.80 2.80
C GLY A 218 17.64 7.64 3.03
N GLU A 219 18.72 7.93 3.74
CA GLU A 219 19.76 6.95 4.09
C GLU A 219 20.09 7.08 5.58
N VAL A 220 20.37 5.96 6.23
CA VAL A 220 20.80 5.91 7.63
C VAL A 220 21.88 4.85 7.82
N VAL A 221 22.82 5.11 8.73
CA VAL A 221 23.80 4.12 9.16
C VAL A 221 23.35 3.55 10.51
N LEU A 222 23.13 2.23 10.56
CA LEU A 222 22.75 1.49 11.76
C LEU A 222 23.72 0.32 11.94
N GLN A 223 24.34 0.18 13.11
CA GLN A 223 25.28 -0.90 13.43
C GLN A 223 26.35 -1.13 12.33
N ASP A 224 26.95 -0.04 11.85
CA ASP A 224 27.95 -0.03 10.77
C ASP A 224 27.47 -0.46 9.36
N GLN A 225 26.17 -0.69 9.18
CA GLN A 225 25.55 -0.96 7.89
C GLN A 225 24.73 0.24 7.40
N VAL A 226 24.79 0.50 6.10
CA VAL A 226 24.01 1.55 5.44
C VAL A 226 22.67 0.97 5.01
N TYR A 227 21.58 1.66 5.36
CA TYR A 227 20.22 1.33 4.96
C TYR A 227 19.59 2.45 4.15
N ASN A 228 18.94 2.10 3.05
CA ASN A 228 18.01 2.98 2.37
C ASN A 228 16.66 2.94 3.10
N VAL A 229 16.05 4.11 3.27
CA VAL A 229 14.70 4.25 3.81
C VAL A 229 13.82 4.83 2.73
N PHE A 230 12.69 4.17 2.47
CA PHE A 230 11.68 4.62 1.53
C PHE A 230 10.34 4.76 2.24
N ALA A 231 9.59 5.81 1.92
CA ALA A 231 8.21 5.94 2.38
C ALA A 231 7.31 6.38 1.22
N THR A 232 6.17 5.70 1.08
CA THR A 232 5.15 6.03 0.09
C THR A 232 3.80 6.25 0.75
N THR A 233 2.96 7.03 0.07
CA THR A 233 1.52 7.11 0.34
C THR A 233 0.75 6.37 -0.76
N ASN A 234 -0.54 6.10 -0.55
CA ASN A 234 -1.38 5.52 -1.59
C ASN A 234 -2.14 6.59 -2.37
N GLY A 235 -2.36 6.32 -3.66
CA GLY A 235 -3.21 7.12 -4.52
C GLY A 235 -2.66 8.52 -4.79
N VAL A 236 -3.44 9.52 -4.39
CA VAL A 236 -3.19 10.95 -4.60
C VAL A 236 -3.15 11.74 -3.29
N ASN A 237 -2.91 11.07 -2.17
CA ASN A 237 -2.80 11.72 -0.88
C ASN A 237 -1.34 12.01 -0.55
N PRO A 238 -0.89 13.29 -0.53
CA PRO A 238 0.50 13.64 -0.23
C PRO A 238 0.83 13.59 1.27
N VAL A 239 -0.18 13.38 2.14
CA VAL A 239 -0.02 13.40 3.59
C VAL A 239 0.28 12.01 4.12
N PHE A 240 1.35 11.93 4.90
CA PHE A 240 1.81 10.72 5.57
C PHE A 240 1.16 10.60 6.95
N HIS A 241 0.56 9.45 7.24
CA HIS A 241 -0.03 9.13 8.53
C HIS A 241 -0.22 7.62 8.70
N GLU A 242 -0.51 7.24 9.94
CA GLU A 242 -0.92 5.87 10.30
C GLU A 242 -2.13 5.44 9.44
N GLY A 243 -1.96 4.38 8.65
CA GLY A 243 -2.98 3.82 7.75
C GLY A 243 -2.82 4.13 6.25
N ASN A 244 -2.08 5.19 5.89
CA ASN A 244 -1.81 5.52 4.48
C ASN A 244 -0.32 5.48 4.12
N THR A 245 0.56 5.27 5.10
CA THR A 245 2.01 5.24 4.88
C THR A 245 2.54 3.81 4.81
N ARG A 246 3.36 3.55 3.80
CA ARG A 246 4.13 2.31 3.61
C ARG A 246 5.61 2.64 3.72
N ILE A 247 6.34 1.97 4.61
CA ILE A 247 7.78 2.22 4.85
C ILE A 247 8.58 0.99 4.49
N PHE A 248 9.64 1.16 3.71
CA PHE A 248 10.62 0.12 3.42
C PHE A 248 11.97 0.54 3.96
N ILE A 249 12.66 -0.36 4.64
CA ILE A 249 14.02 -0.16 5.10
C ILE A 249 14.81 -1.37 4.68
N SER A 250 15.78 -1.18 3.79
CA SER A 250 16.59 -2.24 3.19
C SER A 250 18.07 -1.87 3.21
N PRO A 251 18.99 -2.86 3.23
CA PRO A 251 20.40 -2.62 2.99
C PRO A 251 20.65 -1.78 1.74
N ALA A 252 21.72 -0.98 1.73
CA ALA A 252 22.01 -0.04 0.65
C ALA A 252 22.16 -0.67 -0.75
N ASP A 253 22.55 -1.95 -0.79
CA ASP A 253 22.73 -2.77 -2.00
C ASP A 253 21.46 -3.54 -2.42
N SER A 254 20.35 -3.34 -1.71
CA SER A 254 19.06 -3.96 -1.97
C SER A 254 17.98 -2.90 -2.22
N GLU A 255 17.24 -3.04 -3.32
CA GLU A 255 16.02 -2.28 -3.56
C GLU A 255 14.78 -3.11 -3.16
N PRO A 256 13.81 -2.50 -2.45
CA PRO A 256 12.57 -3.17 -2.10
C PRO A 256 11.80 -3.67 -3.33
N SER A 257 11.20 -4.85 -3.21
CA SER A 257 10.47 -5.51 -4.28
C SER A 257 9.26 -6.26 -3.75
N GLU A 258 8.06 -5.85 -4.18
CA GLU A 258 6.82 -6.57 -3.88
C GLU A 258 6.82 -7.99 -4.47
N ARG A 259 7.60 -8.22 -5.54
CA ARG A 259 7.77 -9.55 -6.15
C ARG A 259 8.59 -10.48 -5.27
N ASP A 260 9.58 -9.94 -4.56
CA ASP A 260 10.47 -10.70 -3.69
C ASP A 260 9.91 -10.88 -2.27
N GLY A 261 8.64 -10.45 -2.07
CA GLY A 261 7.92 -10.68 -0.83
C GLY A 261 8.15 -9.62 0.24
N ASP A 262 8.79 -8.49 -0.09
CA ASP A 262 9.01 -7.39 0.85
C ASP A 262 7.68 -6.79 1.32
N ILE A 263 7.53 -6.71 2.63
CA ILE A 263 6.33 -6.18 3.27
C ILE A 263 6.68 -4.80 3.81
N PRO A 264 5.93 -3.75 3.44
CA PRO A 264 6.12 -2.44 4.03
C PRO A 264 5.78 -2.48 5.53
N ALA A 265 6.60 -1.83 6.32
CA ALA A 265 6.32 -1.54 7.72
C ALA A 265 5.39 -0.32 7.83
N SER A 266 4.70 -0.24 8.97
CA SER A 266 3.86 0.92 9.34
C SER A 266 4.48 1.69 10.51
N VAL A 267 4.06 2.96 10.66
CA VAL A 267 4.35 3.72 11.88
C VAL A 267 3.79 2.96 13.10
N GLY A 268 4.56 2.89 14.17
CA GLY A 268 4.27 2.14 15.39
C GLY A 268 4.87 0.72 15.43
N GLU A 269 5.24 0.16 14.28
CA GLU A 269 5.78 -1.20 14.18
C GLU A 269 7.23 -1.29 14.65
N VAL A 270 7.60 -2.48 15.11
CA VAL A 270 8.98 -2.84 15.40
C VAL A 270 9.52 -3.65 14.21
N ILE A 271 10.65 -3.21 13.69
CA ILE A 271 11.41 -3.91 12.67
C ILE A 271 12.73 -4.38 13.28
N ASN A 272 13.20 -5.53 12.83
CA ASN A 272 14.52 -6.05 13.14
C ASN A 272 15.43 -5.84 11.91
N LEU A 273 16.56 -5.17 12.14
CA LEU A 273 17.59 -4.91 11.14
C LEU A 273 18.90 -5.51 11.66
N ASP A 274 19.36 -6.58 11.01
CA ASP A 274 20.56 -7.33 11.40
C ASP A 274 20.61 -7.73 12.89
N GLY A 275 19.51 -8.30 13.40
CA GLY A 275 19.43 -8.75 14.80
C GLY A 275 19.22 -7.63 15.81
N HIS A 276 18.83 -6.44 15.37
CA HIS A 276 18.59 -5.27 16.22
C HIS A 276 17.18 -4.72 16.01
N ASP A 277 16.41 -4.61 17.09
CA ASP A 277 15.03 -4.10 17.02
C ASP A 277 14.99 -2.57 17.03
N TYR A 278 14.21 -2.00 16.12
CA TYR A 278 13.92 -0.58 16.00
C TYR A 278 12.41 -0.36 15.92
N ARG A 279 11.88 0.58 16.70
CA ARG A 279 10.50 1.05 16.55
C ARG A 279 10.45 2.20 15.55
N ILE A 280 9.51 2.13 14.60
CA ILE A 280 9.15 3.27 13.77
C ILE A 280 8.24 4.18 14.59
N GLU A 281 8.78 5.25 15.17
CA GLU A 281 8.01 6.13 16.07
C GLU A 281 7.03 7.01 15.30
N SER A 282 7.52 7.65 14.24
CA SER A 282 6.75 8.63 13.49
C SER A 282 7.35 8.89 12.13
N ILE A 283 6.51 9.37 11.22
CA ILE A 283 6.90 10.09 10.03
C ILE A 283 6.26 11.48 10.09
N SER A 284 6.96 12.53 9.69
CA SER A 284 6.36 13.86 9.58
C SER A 284 5.22 13.85 8.56
N SER A 285 4.19 14.70 8.74
CA SER A 285 2.99 14.74 7.88
C SER A 285 3.28 14.94 6.38
N LEU A 286 4.39 15.60 6.01
CA LEU A 286 4.84 15.76 4.61
C LEU A 286 5.96 14.78 4.20
N GLY A 287 6.26 13.80 5.03
CA GLY A 287 7.23 12.74 4.76
C GLY A 287 8.69 13.21 4.66
N GLU A 288 9.04 14.33 5.28
CA GLU A 288 10.39 14.92 5.24
C GLU A 288 11.35 14.30 6.27
N SER A 289 10.82 13.62 7.28
CA SER A 289 11.64 12.88 8.25
C SER A 289 10.93 11.66 8.80
N LEU A 290 11.71 10.60 9.06
CA LEU A 290 11.31 9.40 9.78
C LEU A 290 12.05 9.32 11.11
N LYS A 291 11.36 9.01 12.21
CA LYS A 291 11.96 8.77 13.52
C LYS A 291 11.96 7.28 13.84
N LEU A 292 13.13 6.74 14.16
CA LEU A 292 13.31 5.40 14.70
C LEU A 292 13.78 5.47 16.15
N SER A 293 13.41 4.49 16.98
CA SER A 293 14.00 4.27 18.31
C SER A 293 14.62 2.89 18.40
N TYR A 294 15.88 2.81 18.80
CA TYR A 294 16.55 1.52 19.04
C TYR A 294 16.04 0.88 20.32
N LEU A 295 15.61 -0.38 20.24
CA LEU A 295 15.01 -1.14 21.35
C LEU A 295 15.96 -2.15 21.98
N GLY A 296 16.99 -2.60 21.26
CA GLY A 296 17.96 -3.59 21.76
C GLY A 296 18.31 -4.66 20.73
N GLU A 297 19.23 -5.53 21.10
CA GLU A 297 19.55 -6.75 20.35
C GLU A 297 18.41 -7.76 20.47
N ASN A 298 18.06 -8.36 19.34
CA ASN A 298 17.08 -9.43 19.20
C ASN A 298 17.48 -10.31 17.99
N PRO A 299 18.34 -11.32 18.19
CA PRO A 299 18.82 -12.18 17.11
C PRO A 299 17.76 -13.16 16.58
N ASP A 300 16.67 -13.36 17.33
CA ASP A 300 15.61 -14.33 17.02
C ASP A 300 14.22 -13.64 16.91
N PRO A 301 14.05 -12.65 16.02
CA PRO A 301 12.84 -11.84 15.98
C PRO A 301 11.63 -12.64 15.51
N PHE A 302 10.44 -12.29 15.99
CA PHE A 302 9.18 -12.86 15.51
C PHE A 302 8.51 -11.93 14.49
N GLY A 303 8.04 -12.48 13.38
CA GLY A 303 7.52 -11.70 12.26
C GLY A 303 7.18 -12.54 11.03
N ILE A 304 6.81 -11.87 9.95
CA ILE A 304 6.24 -12.50 8.75
C ILE A 304 7.09 -12.29 7.48
N THR A 305 8.30 -11.77 7.66
CA THR A 305 9.32 -11.51 6.62
C THR A 305 10.45 -12.54 6.69
N GLU A 306 11.23 -12.68 5.61
CA GLU A 306 12.40 -13.58 5.60
C GLU A 306 13.34 -13.27 6.78
N GLY A 307 13.87 -14.31 7.41
CA GLY A 307 14.74 -14.21 8.58
C GLY A 307 14.04 -14.25 9.94
N TYR A 308 12.72 -14.06 10.00
CA TYR A 308 11.98 -14.01 11.26
C TYR A 308 11.36 -15.36 11.61
N ASN A 309 11.19 -15.61 12.91
CA ASN A 309 10.36 -16.70 13.42
C ASN A 309 8.88 -16.37 13.23
N VAL A 310 8.14 -17.28 12.62
CA VAL A 310 6.70 -17.09 12.40
C VAL A 310 5.97 -17.00 13.74
N PRO A 311 5.10 -15.99 13.97
CA PRO A 311 4.24 -15.93 15.13
C PRO A 311 3.37 -17.19 15.25
N ARG A 312 3.11 -17.64 16.47
CA ARG A 312 2.26 -18.81 16.68
C ARG A 312 0.85 -18.56 16.14
N PHE A 313 0.34 -19.51 15.37
CA PHE A 313 -1.02 -19.48 14.86
C PHE A 313 -1.65 -20.88 14.92
N ASN A 314 -2.98 -20.90 14.89
CA ASN A 314 -3.78 -22.12 14.74
C ASN A 314 -4.76 -21.90 13.59
N ALA A 315 -5.01 -22.95 12.82
CA ALA A 315 -5.96 -22.96 11.73
C ALA A 315 -6.72 -24.30 11.69
N VAL A 316 -7.75 -24.36 10.87
CA VAL A 316 -8.56 -25.57 10.66
C VAL A 316 -8.52 -25.93 9.17
N THR A 317 -8.24 -27.18 8.85
CA THR A 317 -8.17 -27.66 7.47
C THR A 317 -9.57 -27.83 6.86
N LEU A 318 -9.66 -28.00 5.55
CA LEU A 318 -10.90 -28.34 4.82
C LEU A 318 -11.56 -29.66 5.28
N ASN A 319 -10.80 -30.50 5.98
CA ASN A 319 -11.27 -31.75 6.57
C ASN A 319 -11.58 -31.61 8.08
N TYR A 320 -11.57 -30.39 8.60
CA TYR A 320 -11.83 -30.06 10.00
C TYR A 320 -10.75 -30.53 11.00
N ASP A 321 -9.54 -30.79 10.52
CA ASP A 321 -8.39 -31.08 11.38
C ASP A 321 -7.73 -29.78 11.85
N GLU A 322 -7.17 -29.77 13.06
CA GLU A 322 -6.33 -28.67 13.52
C GLU A 322 -4.99 -28.63 12.78
N PHE A 323 -4.57 -27.43 12.38
CA PHE A 323 -3.29 -27.16 11.77
C PHE A 323 -2.52 -26.09 12.56
N ASN A 324 -1.26 -26.40 12.88
CA ASN A 324 -0.26 -25.45 13.37
C ASN A 324 1.14 -26.03 13.13
N LEU A 325 2.17 -25.18 13.14
CA LEU A 325 3.55 -25.59 12.84
C LEU A 325 4.10 -26.62 13.85
N SER A 326 3.66 -26.58 15.11
CA SER A 326 4.14 -27.51 16.15
C SER A 326 3.74 -28.97 15.90
N ARG A 327 2.77 -29.23 15.01
CA ARG A 327 2.39 -30.58 14.55
C ARG A 327 3.36 -31.17 13.52
N TYR A 328 4.29 -30.40 12.99
CA TYR A 328 5.27 -30.82 11.98
C TYR A 328 6.72 -30.64 12.47
N PRO A 329 7.09 -31.21 13.63
CA PRO A 329 8.44 -31.05 14.16
C PRO A 329 9.47 -31.64 13.19
N GLY A 330 10.58 -30.94 13.00
CA GLY A 330 11.67 -31.39 12.12
C GLY A 330 11.42 -31.15 10.63
N LYS A 331 10.23 -30.67 10.23
CA LYS A 331 9.89 -30.50 8.82
C LYS A 331 9.99 -29.06 8.34
N PHE A 332 10.41 -28.90 7.09
CA PHE A 332 10.15 -27.70 6.31
C PHE A 332 8.68 -27.64 5.94
N VAL A 333 8.07 -26.46 6.06
CA VAL A 333 6.65 -26.23 5.72
C VAL A 333 6.57 -25.16 4.65
N LEU A 334 6.04 -25.52 3.48
CA LEU A 334 5.71 -24.57 2.42
C LEU A 334 4.22 -24.24 2.48
N ILE A 335 3.90 -22.97 2.77
CA ILE A 335 2.54 -22.45 2.72
C ILE A 335 2.34 -21.75 1.37
N ASP A 336 1.36 -22.21 0.58
CA ASP A 336 0.94 -21.61 -0.69
C ASP A 336 -0.43 -20.95 -0.52
N PHE A 337 -0.47 -19.63 -0.62
CA PHE A 337 -1.71 -18.86 -0.59
C PHE A 337 -2.27 -18.77 -2.01
N TRP A 338 -3.48 -19.28 -2.22
CA TRP A 338 -4.08 -19.44 -3.55
C TRP A 338 -5.61 -19.24 -3.54
N GLY A 339 -6.26 -19.31 -4.69
CA GLY A 339 -7.72 -19.30 -4.83
C GLY A 339 -8.16 -19.88 -6.18
N THR A 340 -9.39 -20.39 -6.29
CA THR A 340 -9.89 -21.02 -7.53
C THR A 340 -10.04 -20.01 -8.66
N TRP A 341 -10.33 -18.76 -8.31
CA TRP A 341 -10.44 -17.61 -9.21
C TRP A 341 -9.06 -17.07 -9.67
N CYS A 342 -7.96 -17.49 -9.04
CA CYS A 342 -6.62 -16.98 -9.31
C CYS A 342 -5.96 -17.74 -10.48
N GLY A 343 -6.08 -17.21 -11.70
CA GLY A 343 -5.49 -17.80 -12.90
C GLY A 343 -3.99 -18.16 -12.79
N PRO A 344 -3.11 -17.28 -12.26
CA PRO A 344 -1.71 -17.63 -12.01
C PRO A 344 -1.52 -18.79 -11.02
N CYS A 345 -2.34 -18.85 -9.96
CA CYS A 345 -2.30 -19.94 -8.99
C CYS A 345 -2.63 -21.28 -9.65
N VAL A 346 -3.66 -21.33 -10.50
CA VAL A 346 -4.05 -22.54 -11.24
C VAL A 346 -2.92 -23.02 -12.16
N ARG A 347 -2.19 -22.11 -12.81
CA ARG A 347 -1.02 -22.46 -13.63
C ARG A 347 0.14 -23.04 -12.84
N LEU A 348 0.23 -22.77 -11.54
CA LEU A 348 1.31 -23.23 -10.66
C LEU A 348 1.09 -24.66 -10.15
N ILE A 349 -0.13 -25.18 -10.20
CA ILE A 349 -0.51 -26.50 -9.68
C ILE A 349 0.41 -27.64 -10.18
N PRO A 350 0.76 -27.74 -11.48
CA PRO A 350 1.65 -28.81 -11.95
C PRO A 350 3.03 -28.80 -11.29
N GLU A 351 3.59 -27.61 -11.03
CA GLU A 351 4.88 -27.46 -10.36
C GLU A 351 4.80 -27.83 -8.89
N LEU A 352 3.73 -27.42 -8.20
CA LEU A 352 3.46 -27.80 -6.81
C LEU A 352 3.27 -29.30 -6.64
N LYS A 353 2.57 -29.97 -7.58
CA LYS A 353 2.43 -31.44 -7.58
C LYS A 353 3.77 -32.14 -7.75
N LYS A 354 4.63 -31.63 -8.63
CA LYS A 354 5.99 -32.16 -8.80
C LYS A 354 6.79 -32.01 -7.50
N LEU A 355 6.80 -30.81 -6.92
CA LEU A 355 7.48 -30.54 -5.65
C LEU A 355 6.95 -31.44 -4.53
N HIS A 356 5.62 -31.54 -4.38
CA HIS A 356 5.00 -32.38 -3.36
C HIS A 356 5.41 -33.85 -3.50
N THR A 357 5.48 -34.36 -4.73
CA THR A 357 5.87 -35.76 -5.01
C THR A 357 7.35 -36.00 -4.73
N GLU A 358 8.22 -35.06 -5.16
CA GLU A 358 9.67 -35.13 -5.01
C GLU A 358 10.12 -35.13 -3.54
N TYR A 359 9.44 -34.37 -2.68
CA TYR A 359 9.78 -34.24 -1.26
C TYR A 359 8.84 -35.01 -0.33
N LYS A 360 7.94 -35.87 -0.84
CA LYS A 360 6.92 -36.58 -0.06
C LYS A 360 7.49 -37.42 1.08
N ASP A 361 8.60 -38.10 0.83
CA ASP A 361 9.27 -38.99 1.78
C ASP A 361 10.43 -38.30 2.52
N LYS A 362 10.55 -36.98 2.40
CA LYS A 362 11.52 -36.13 3.11
C LYS A 362 10.84 -35.40 4.29
N ASP A 363 11.62 -34.68 5.08
CA ASP A 363 11.14 -33.81 6.15
C ASP A 363 10.52 -32.51 5.59
N PHE A 364 9.48 -32.65 4.78
CA PHE A 364 8.77 -31.56 4.09
C PHE A 364 7.25 -31.72 4.21
N GLN A 365 6.53 -30.59 4.23
CA GLN A 365 5.08 -30.51 4.20
C GLN A 365 4.62 -29.34 3.33
N LEU A 366 3.77 -29.62 2.33
CA LEU A 366 3.07 -28.59 1.55
C LEU A 366 1.69 -28.32 2.15
N VAL A 367 1.30 -27.05 2.25
CA VAL A 367 0.02 -26.61 2.79
C VAL A 367 -0.54 -25.50 1.90
N GLY A 368 -1.75 -25.69 1.38
CA GLY A 368 -2.49 -24.66 0.65
C GLY A 368 -3.39 -23.86 1.59
N VAL A 369 -3.36 -22.53 1.50
CA VAL A 369 -4.34 -21.63 2.11
C VAL A 369 -5.21 -21.06 0.99
N ALA A 370 -6.41 -21.59 0.83
CA ALA A 370 -7.37 -21.20 -0.19
C ALA A 370 -8.19 -19.99 0.30
N TYR A 371 -7.95 -18.83 -0.30
CA TYR A 371 -8.75 -17.61 -0.10
C TYR A 371 -9.86 -17.56 -1.15
N ASP A 372 -11.07 -17.95 -0.75
CA ASP A 372 -12.19 -18.16 -1.67
C ASP A 372 -13.55 -17.91 -1.01
N ASN A 373 -14.64 -17.95 -1.78
CA ASN A 373 -16.00 -17.68 -1.29
C ASN A 373 -16.70 -18.92 -0.70
N ASP A 374 -16.33 -20.11 -1.16
CA ASP A 374 -17.07 -21.34 -0.89
C ASP A 374 -16.12 -22.51 -0.61
N PRO A 375 -16.13 -23.10 0.60
CA PRO A 375 -15.27 -24.23 0.93
C PRO A 375 -15.58 -25.50 0.14
N ASP A 376 -16.83 -25.70 -0.33
CA ASP A 376 -17.21 -26.88 -1.11
C ASP A 376 -16.64 -26.80 -2.52
N MET A 377 -16.63 -25.61 -3.13
CA MET A 377 -15.97 -25.35 -4.41
C MET A 377 -14.47 -25.64 -4.33
N VAL A 378 -13.80 -25.20 -3.26
CA VAL A 378 -12.38 -25.50 -3.04
C VAL A 378 -12.16 -27.00 -2.88
N ARG A 379 -13.04 -27.72 -2.17
CA ARG A 379 -12.94 -29.17 -1.99
C ARG A 379 -13.11 -29.93 -3.30
N GLU A 380 -14.03 -29.51 -4.15
CA GLU A 380 -14.21 -30.10 -5.48
C GLU A 380 -12.99 -29.82 -6.36
N PHE A 381 -12.54 -28.57 -6.41
CA PHE A 381 -11.39 -28.16 -7.22
C PHE A 381 -10.11 -28.89 -6.84
N THR A 382 -9.81 -29.01 -5.55
CA THR A 382 -8.62 -29.73 -5.05
C THR A 382 -8.67 -31.22 -5.40
N LYS A 383 -9.85 -31.83 -5.35
CA LYS A 383 -10.06 -33.22 -5.77
C LYS A 383 -9.85 -33.41 -7.27
N GLU A 384 -10.43 -32.55 -8.10
CA GLU A 384 -10.32 -32.63 -9.57
C GLU A 384 -8.87 -32.45 -10.05
N ASN A 385 -8.14 -31.53 -9.41
CA ASN A 385 -6.74 -31.24 -9.76
C ASN A 385 -5.73 -32.18 -9.08
N GLN A 386 -6.21 -33.10 -8.22
CA GLN A 386 -5.41 -34.03 -7.44
C GLN A 386 -4.36 -33.31 -6.58
N MET A 387 -4.82 -32.32 -5.82
CA MET A 387 -4.01 -31.56 -4.87
C MET A 387 -4.08 -32.26 -3.51
N ASP A 388 -3.35 -33.36 -3.36
CA ASP A 388 -3.45 -34.32 -2.23
C ASP A 388 -2.73 -33.88 -0.94
N TRP A 389 -2.25 -32.64 -0.89
CA TRP A 389 -1.71 -32.02 0.32
C TRP A 389 -2.80 -31.34 1.17
N ILE A 390 -2.40 -30.76 2.29
CA ILE A 390 -3.31 -30.14 3.26
C ILE A 390 -3.83 -28.82 2.69
N HIS A 391 -5.13 -28.56 2.84
CA HIS A 391 -5.75 -27.29 2.47
C HIS A 391 -6.50 -26.69 3.65
N ILE A 392 -6.36 -25.38 3.81
CA ILE A 392 -7.07 -24.54 4.77
C ILE A 392 -7.93 -23.56 3.97
N PHE A 393 -9.17 -23.33 4.40
CA PHE A 393 -10.05 -22.37 3.77
C PHE A 393 -10.09 -21.06 4.57
N VAL A 394 -10.05 -19.94 3.85
CA VAL A 394 -10.28 -18.59 4.38
C VAL A 394 -11.36 -17.95 3.52
N ASP A 395 -12.47 -17.54 4.14
CA ASP A 395 -13.61 -16.92 3.45
C ASP A 395 -13.25 -15.50 3.01
N GLN A 396 -13.19 -15.25 1.70
CA GLN A 396 -12.86 -13.93 1.17
C GLN A 396 -13.97 -12.88 1.34
N ASN A 397 -15.20 -13.30 1.67
CA ASN A 397 -16.30 -12.37 1.96
C ASN A 397 -16.34 -11.93 3.41
N ARG A 398 -15.55 -12.58 4.28
CA ARG A 398 -15.51 -12.29 5.71
C ARG A 398 -14.13 -11.81 6.07
N ARG A 399 -14.06 -10.59 6.60
CA ARG A 399 -12.89 -10.16 7.38
C ARG A 399 -12.93 -10.89 8.72
N GLU A 400 -12.46 -12.13 8.70
CA GLU A 400 -12.22 -12.88 9.93
C GLU A 400 -10.95 -12.33 10.56
N ASN A 401 -11.11 -11.60 11.66
CA ASN A 401 -9.99 -11.10 12.46
C ASN A 401 -9.02 -12.26 12.74
N ASN A 402 -7.77 -12.10 12.28
CA ASN A 402 -6.69 -13.08 12.40
C ASN A 402 -6.77 -14.29 11.46
N SER A 403 -7.43 -14.17 10.30
CA SER A 403 -7.26 -15.16 9.23
C SER A 403 -5.78 -15.30 8.85
N LEU A 404 -5.39 -16.44 8.27
CA LEU A 404 -3.99 -16.62 7.82
C LEU A 404 -3.58 -15.58 6.77
N VAL A 405 -4.50 -15.14 5.91
CA VAL A 405 -4.23 -14.11 4.90
C VAL A 405 -3.91 -12.77 5.56
N GLU A 406 -4.66 -12.38 6.59
CA GLU A 406 -4.41 -11.17 7.36
C GLU A 406 -3.13 -11.28 8.21
N LEU A 407 -2.96 -12.40 8.91
CA LEU A 407 -1.80 -12.66 9.79
C LEU A 407 -0.50 -12.54 9.01
N PHE A 408 -0.43 -13.16 7.83
CA PHE A 408 0.75 -13.12 6.97
C PHE A 408 0.78 -11.90 6.04
N ARG A 409 -0.17 -10.97 6.14
CA ARG A 409 -0.31 -9.79 5.26
C ARG A 409 -0.19 -10.12 3.77
N VAL A 410 -0.90 -11.16 3.33
CA VAL A 410 -0.89 -11.58 1.92
C VAL A 410 -1.82 -10.66 1.13
N SER A 411 -1.24 -9.80 0.30
CA SER A 411 -1.96 -8.84 -0.56
C SER A 411 -2.03 -9.25 -2.03
N SER A 412 -1.33 -10.31 -2.42
CA SER A 412 -1.26 -10.82 -3.80
C SER A 412 -1.27 -12.35 -3.83
N PHE A 413 -1.88 -12.91 -4.85
CA PHE A 413 -1.98 -14.37 -5.04
C PHE A 413 -1.39 -14.76 -6.41
N PRO A 414 -0.57 -15.83 -6.50
CA PRO A 414 -0.11 -16.66 -5.38
C PRO A 414 0.96 -15.97 -4.52
N THR A 415 1.01 -16.30 -3.24
CA THR A 415 2.16 -16.00 -2.36
C THR A 415 2.61 -17.29 -1.69
N LYS A 416 3.92 -17.54 -1.69
CA LYS A 416 4.51 -18.74 -1.10
C LYS A 416 5.41 -18.37 0.07
N ILE A 417 5.35 -19.11 1.17
CA ILE A 417 6.19 -18.91 2.35
C ILE A 417 6.81 -20.24 2.75
N LEU A 418 8.14 -20.35 2.67
CA LEU A 418 8.89 -21.51 3.14
C LEU A 418 9.38 -21.26 4.55
N ILE A 419 9.05 -22.18 5.46
CA ILE A 419 9.38 -22.13 6.88
C ILE A 419 10.26 -23.34 7.20
N ASP A 420 11.35 -23.12 7.92
CA ASP A 420 12.26 -24.18 8.36
C ASP A 420 11.75 -24.93 9.61
N PRO A 421 12.39 -26.03 10.03
CA PRO A 421 12.00 -26.78 11.22
C PRO A 421 12.06 -26.01 12.55
N SER A 422 12.80 -24.89 12.61
CA SER A 422 12.87 -24.02 13.79
C SER A 422 11.70 -23.03 13.86
N GLY A 423 11.00 -22.84 12.74
CA GLY A 423 9.92 -21.86 12.58
C GLY A 423 10.36 -20.57 11.89
N LYS A 424 11.57 -20.51 11.35
CA LYS A 424 12.12 -19.34 10.66
C LYS A 424 11.67 -19.32 9.19
N ILE A 425 11.29 -18.14 8.69
CA ILE A 425 10.95 -17.93 7.28
C ILE A 425 12.25 -17.87 6.47
N LEU A 426 12.41 -18.81 5.53
CA LEU A 426 13.56 -18.86 4.62
C LEU A 426 13.29 -18.21 3.26
N ALA A 427 12.04 -18.25 2.82
CA ALA A 427 11.63 -17.66 1.56
C ALA A 427 10.21 -17.13 1.63
N ARG A 428 9.96 -15.98 1.01
CA ARG A 428 8.64 -15.40 0.80
C ARG A 428 8.50 -14.88 -0.62
N GLY A 429 7.39 -15.18 -1.29
CA GLY A 429 7.13 -14.70 -2.66
C GLY A 429 7.99 -15.35 -3.76
N ARG A 430 9.10 -16.00 -3.42
CA ARG A 430 10.06 -16.66 -4.33
C ARG A 430 9.41 -17.66 -5.30
N SER A 431 10.08 -17.92 -6.43
CA SER A 431 9.68 -18.94 -7.40
C SER A 431 9.80 -20.37 -6.84
N ILE A 432 9.17 -21.35 -7.51
CA ILE A 432 9.29 -22.76 -7.10
C ILE A 432 10.72 -23.27 -7.25
N ASP A 433 11.47 -22.79 -8.25
CA ASP A 433 12.85 -23.22 -8.46
C ASP A 433 13.78 -22.70 -7.35
N GLU A 434 13.61 -21.45 -6.90
CA GLU A 434 14.33 -20.92 -5.75
C GLU A 434 14.00 -21.69 -4.46
N ILE A 435 12.71 -21.99 -4.23
CA ILE A 435 12.28 -22.82 -3.10
C ILE A 435 12.91 -24.21 -3.17
N ARG A 436 12.95 -24.83 -4.36
CA ARG A 436 13.59 -26.15 -4.56
C ARG A 436 15.06 -26.09 -4.20
N ASN A 437 15.79 -25.07 -4.65
CA ASN A 437 17.21 -24.92 -4.34
C ASN A 437 17.44 -24.84 -2.82
N ILE A 438 16.63 -24.04 -2.11
CA ILE A 438 16.72 -23.95 -0.64
C ILE A 438 16.46 -25.33 0.01
N LEU A 439 15.45 -26.06 -0.46
CA LEU A 439 15.14 -27.39 0.07
C LEU A 439 16.29 -28.39 -0.20
N ASP A 440 16.86 -28.39 -1.41
CA ASP A 440 17.95 -29.30 -1.78
C ASP A 440 19.24 -29.07 -0.99
N GLU A 441 19.50 -27.83 -0.58
CA GLU A 441 20.64 -27.49 0.28
C GLU A 441 20.45 -27.94 1.73
N ASN A 442 19.20 -28.17 2.16
CA ASN A 442 18.86 -28.40 3.57
C ASN A 442 18.19 -29.76 3.88
N LEU A 443 17.76 -30.54 2.87
CA LEU A 443 17.10 -31.86 2.99
C LEU A 443 17.83 -32.97 2.21
#